data_AF-A0AA38NYL7-F1
#
_entry.id   AF-A0AA38NYL7-F1
#
_cell.length_a   1.000
_cell.length_b   1.000
_cell.length_c   1.000
_cell.angle_alpha   90.00
_cell.angle_beta   90.00
_cell.angle_gamma   90.00
#
_symmetry.space_group_name_H-M   'P 1'
#
loop_
_entity.id
_entity.type
_entity.pdbx_description
1 polymer ?
#
loop_
_entity_poly.entity_id
_entity_poly.type
_entity_poly.pdbx_seq_one_letter_code
_entity_poly.pdbx_strand_id
1 'polypeptide(L)'
;MLSQHRVPDLTIVATTYRNPNNIDPFSGIQGNFSLSTIYLLIATVPKFHADLKRMCWIGMGARAQGFFAALIAQGLPSLFGLFLTPLSVGNAELTIGGFDETKFSGDLTFASQAGTGATWELRSPGISVNGKTTSLLKTERTIIFDSGTSNVLFDTDTAEAMYALISPSILPNPAEPGTYGIACDLIPTLPAVIDITFTSQQGTPFNLTIPSSELSVGPFASNASLCQTLINAFDGLELVGGSLLKHYYSVWDVGNQRMGFAAV
;
A
#
# COMPACT_ATOMS: atom_id res chain seq x y z
N MET A 1 -25.94 21.12 11.67
CA MET A 1 -24.89 22.13 11.43
C MET A 1 -23.59 21.58 11.98
N LEU A 2 -22.73 21.03 11.12
CA LEU A 2 -21.41 20.54 11.48
C LEU A 2 -20.42 21.00 10.41
N SER A 3 -19.26 21.39 10.90
CA SER A 3 -18.23 22.21 10.28
C SER A 3 -17.52 21.50 9.12
N GLN A 4 -17.35 22.21 8.00
CA GLN A 4 -16.43 21.82 6.93
C GLN A 4 -15.00 22.01 7.42
N HIS A 5 -14.28 20.92 7.68
CA HIS A 5 -12.83 20.98 7.85
C HIS A 5 -12.17 20.75 6.50
N ARG A 6 -11.65 21.86 5.96
CA ARG A 6 -10.76 21.92 4.80
C ARG A 6 -9.43 21.28 5.23
N VAL A 7 -8.98 20.23 4.55
CA VAL A 7 -7.73 19.52 4.86
C VAL A 7 -6.59 20.14 4.04
N PRO A 8 -5.53 20.70 4.65
CA PRO A 8 -4.36 21.21 3.93
C PRO A 8 -3.30 20.12 3.69
N ASP A 9 -2.62 20.29 2.56
CA ASP A 9 -1.24 19.92 2.20
C ASP A 9 -0.85 18.43 2.08
N LEU A 10 -0.94 17.90 0.86
CA LEU A 10 0.08 16.99 0.32
C LEU A 10 1.21 17.85 -0.23
N THR A 11 2.41 17.73 0.33
CA THR A 11 3.62 18.32 -0.25
C THR A 11 4.12 17.37 -1.34
N ILE A 12 3.99 17.78 -2.60
CA ILE A 12 4.71 17.15 -3.70
C ILE A 12 6.15 17.70 -3.62
N VAL A 13 7.08 16.92 -3.07
CA VAL A 13 8.50 17.27 -3.12
C VAL A 13 9.03 16.78 -4.47
N ALA A 14 9.08 17.68 -5.45
CA ALA A 14 9.83 17.45 -6.68
C ALA A 14 11.30 17.83 -6.44
N THR A 15 12.15 16.85 -6.13
CA THR A 15 13.60 17.07 -6.08
C THR A 15 14.11 17.26 -7.51
N THR A 16 14.54 18.48 -7.86
CA THR A 16 15.16 18.76 -9.15
C THR A 16 16.64 18.38 -9.10
N TYR A 17 17.07 17.40 -9.89
CA TYR A 17 18.50 17.15 -10.11
C TYR A 17 19.03 18.20 -11.10
N ARG A 18 19.84 19.15 -10.62
CA ARG A 18 20.57 20.09 -11.50
C ARG A 18 21.87 19.46 -11.99
N ASN A 19 21.94 19.13 -13.28
CA ASN A 19 23.21 18.96 -13.97
C ASN A 19 23.73 20.34 -14.42
N PRO A 20 24.92 20.79 -13.99
CA PRO A 20 25.43 22.14 -14.27
C PRO A 20 25.80 22.42 -15.75
N ASN A 21 25.76 21.43 -16.64
CA ASN A 21 26.28 21.56 -18.00
C ASN A 21 25.28 21.31 -19.15
N ASN A 22 23.96 21.27 -18.92
CA ASN A 22 23.03 21.12 -20.05
C ASN A 22 21.64 21.74 -19.82
N ILE A 23 21.02 22.13 -20.94
CA ILE A 23 19.74 22.82 -21.10
C ILE A 23 18.63 22.22 -20.23
N ASP A 24 17.85 23.09 -19.59
CA ASP A 24 16.68 22.76 -18.77
C ASP A 24 15.71 21.80 -19.51
N PRO A 25 15.58 20.53 -19.07
CA PRO A 25 14.70 19.56 -19.70
C PRO A 25 13.20 19.87 -19.50
N PHE A 26 12.86 20.87 -18.66
CA PHE A 26 11.48 21.30 -18.43
C PHE A 26 11.03 22.48 -19.28
N SER A 27 11.88 23.00 -20.18
CA SER A 27 11.49 24.06 -21.13
C SER A 27 10.33 23.67 -22.08
N GLY A 28 9.99 22.37 -22.17
CA GLY A 28 8.87 21.84 -22.95
C GLY A 28 7.61 21.47 -22.16
N ILE A 29 7.61 21.53 -20.83
CA ILE A 29 6.40 21.29 -20.00
C ILE A 29 5.86 22.63 -19.52
N GLN A 30 5.39 23.47 -20.45
CA GLN A 30 4.52 24.60 -20.09
C GLN A 30 3.10 24.10 -19.83
N GLY A 31 2.93 23.40 -18.71
CA GLY A 31 1.63 23.18 -18.09
C GLY A 31 1.53 24.08 -16.86
N ASN A 32 0.52 24.94 -16.80
CA ASN A 32 0.15 25.61 -15.55
C ASN A 32 -0.27 24.54 -14.53
N PHE A 33 0.67 24.00 -13.77
CA PHE A 33 0.35 23.26 -12.56
C PHE A 33 -0.11 24.28 -11.51
N SER A 34 -1.40 24.59 -11.54
CA SER A 34 -2.08 25.13 -10.37
C SER A 34 -1.85 24.14 -9.24
N LEU A 35 -1.35 24.62 -8.08
CA LEU A 35 -1.26 23.87 -6.83
C LEU A 35 -2.63 23.25 -6.55
N SER A 36 -2.81 22.02 -7.01
CA SER A 36 -4.01 21.22 -6.83
C SER A 36 -3.62 20.15 -5.81
N THR A 37 -4.34 20.14 -4.70
CA THR A 37 -4.17 19.17 -3.63
C THR A 37 -4.39 17.77 -4.20
N ILE A 38 -3.32 16.97 -4.30
CA ILE A 38 -3.44 15.55 -4.60
C ILE A 38 -3.72 14.85 -3.27
N TYR A 39 -4.84 14.14 -3.20
CA TYR A 39 -5.19 13.33 -2.03
C TYR A 39 -4.70 11.91 -2.26
N LEU A 40 -3.95 11.38 -1.30
CA LEU A 40 -3.73 9.95 -1.21
C LEU A 40 -4.70 9.39 -0.17
N LEU A 41 -5.59 8.49 -0.61
CA LEU A 41 -6.69 7.98 0.20
C LEU A 41 -6.22 6.74 0.98
N ILE A 42 -5.87 6.92 2.26
CA ILE A 42 -5.46 5.81 3.15
C ILE A 42 -6.33 5.77 4.42
N ALA A 43 -7.43 6.53 4.44
CA ALA A 43 -8.34 6.53 5.58
C ALA A 43 -9.34 5.36 5.48
N THR A 44 -9.30 4.45 6.45
CA THR A 44 -10.39 3.52 6.74
C THR A 44 -11.58 4.32 7.28
N VAL A 45 -12.51 4.71 6.40
CA VAL A 45 -13.76 5.39 6.78
C VAL A 45 -14.98 4.49 6.57
N PRO A 46 -16.03 4.54 7.41
CA PRO A 46 -17.14 3.56 7.40
C PRO A 46 -18.07 3.58 6.18
N LYS A 47 -17.85 4.47 5.20
CA LYS A 47 -18.45 4.46 3.86
C LYS A 47 -17.91 5.63 3.05
N PHE A 48 -17.44 5.32 1.86
CA PHE A 48 -16.96 6.28 0.86
C PHE A 48 -18.11 7.19 0.41
N HIS A 49 -18.01 8.52 0.59
CA HIS A 49 -19.03 9.47 0.15
C HIS A 49 -18.95 9.74 -1.36
N ALA A 50 -20.12 9.90 -2.00
CA ALA A 50 -20.35 9.99 -3.45
C ALA A 50 -19.76 11.21 -4.20
N ASP A 51 -18.91 12.03 -3.58
CA ASP A 51 -18.35 13.26 -4.18
C ASP A 51 -17.05 13.03 -4.99
N LEU A 52 -16.67 11.77 -5.19
CA LEU A 52 -15.50 11.33 -5.97
C LEU A 52 -15.50 11.73 -7.45
N LYS A 53 -16.65 12.10 -8.03
CA LYS A 53 -16.77 12.37 -9.47
C LYS A 53 -15.94 13.57 -9.97
N ARG A 54 -15.31 14.33 -9.06
CA ARG A 54 -14.46 15.48 -9.36
C ARG A 54 -12.97 15.27 -9.05
N MET A 55 -12.56 14.08 -8.62
CA MET A 55 -11.16 13.76 -8.31
C MET A 55 -10.45 13.11 -9.50
N CYS A 56 -9.23 13.56 -9.78
CA CYS A 56 -8.35 12.94 -10.76
C CYS A 56 -7.60 11.77 -10.11
N TRP A 57 -7.63 10.60 -10.76
CA TRP A 57 -6.86 9.42 -10.34
C TRP A 57 -5.58 9.39 -11.16
N ILE A 58 -4.43 9.39 -10.49
CA ILE A 58 -3.13 9.25 -11.16
C ILE A 58 -2.69 7.80 -10.99
N GLY A 59 -2.89 6.99 -12.02
CA GLY A 59 -2.43 5.60 -12.03
C GLY A 59 -0.90 5.53 -12.17
N MET A 60 -0.22 5.10 -11.11
CA MET A 60 1.24 5.00 -11.03
C MET A 60 1.68 3.54 -11.16
N GLY A 61 1.33 2.90 -12.28
CA GLY A 61 1.60 1.47 -12.51
C GLY A 61 3.07 1.12 -12.78
N ALA A 62 3.39 -0.17 -12.68
CA ALA A 62 4.75 -0.72 -12.89
C ALA A 62 5.24 -0.58 -14.34
N ARG A 63 4.31 -0.47 -15.30
CA ARG A 63 4.65 -0.26 -16.71
C ARG A 63 4.90 1.22 -16.98
N ALA A 64 6.05 1.53 -17.58
CA ALA A 64 6.34 2.86 -18.06
C ALA A 64 5.32 3.32 -19.13
N GLN A 65 4.52 4.31 -18.78
CA GLN A 65 3.59 4.98 -19.68
C GLN A 65 3.45 6.46 -19.30
N GLY A 66 3.07 7.30 -20.27
CA GLY A 66 2.87 8.74 -20.04
C GLY A 66 4.09 9.40 -19.38
N PHE A 67 3.89 9.92 -18.17
CA PHE A 67 4.90 10.62 -17.39
C PHE A 67 6.19 9.81 -17.19
N PHE A 68 6.11 8.56 -16.72
CA PHE A 68 7.30 7.74 -16.47
C PHE A 68 8.00 7.31 -17.75
N ALA A 69 7.26 7.06 -18.84
CA ALA A 69 7.87 6.78 -20.14
C ALA A 69 8.68 7.99 -20.66
N ALA A 70 8.19 9.21 -20.44
CA ALA A 70 8.90 10.42 -20.81
C ALA A 70 10.19 10.61 -19.98
N LEU A 71 10.16 10.32 -18.67
CA LEU A 71 11.36 10.36 -17.83
C LEU A 71 12.43 9.38 -18.32
N ILE A 72 12.05 8.13 -18.61
CA ILE A 72 12.97 7.12 -19.16
C ILE A 72 13.58 7.57 -20.49
N ALA A 73 12.74 8.10 -21.40
CA ALA A 73 13.21 8.57 -22.71
C ALA A 73 14.24 9.71 -22.62
N GLN A 74 14.19 10.49 -21.54
CA GLN A 74 15.14 11.57 -21.26
C GLN A 74 16.34 11.14 -20.39
N GLY A 75 16.43 9.85 -20.01
CA GLY A 75 17.47 9.35 -19.12
C GLY A 75 17.36 9.88 -17.68
N LEU A 76 16.17 10.33 -17.28
CA LEU A 76 15.89 10.82 -15.94
C LEU A 76 15.44 9.68 -15.02
N PRO A 77 15.67 9.78 -13.70
CA PRO A 77 15.14 8.82 -12.73
C PRO A 77 13.62 8.67 -12.87
N SER A 78 13.16 7.44 -13.13
CA SER A 78 11.76 7.10 -13.31
C SER A 78 11.28 6.24 -12.14
N LEU A 79 11.32 6.84 -10.95
CA LEU A 79 10.86 6.22 -9.72
C LEU A 79 10.09 7.22 -8.87
N PHE A 80 9.39 6.71 -7.87
CA PHE A 80 8.81 7.53 -6.82
C PHE A 80 8.92 6.85 -5.46
N GLY A 81 9.05 7.67 -4.42
CA GLY A 81 9.00 7.27 -3.02
C GLY A 81 7.67 7.63 -2.40
N LEU A 82 7.19 6.79 -1.49
CA LEU A 82 5.89 6.90 -0.85
C LEU A 82 6.05 6.72 0.65
N PHE A 83 5.70 7.77 1.40
CA PHE A 83 5.63 7.77 2.85
C PHE A 83 4.19 8.00 3.28
N LEU A 84 3.62 7.01 3.97
CA LEU A 84 2.21 7.03 4.39
C LEU A 84 2.16 7.16 5.91
N THR A 85 1.40 8.13 6.41
CA THR A 85 1.30 8.35 7.86
C THR A 85 0.08 7.62 8.44
N PRO A 86 0.28 6.69 9.39
CA PRO A 86 -0.82 6.20 10.20
C PRO A 86 -1.35 7.35 11.07
N LEU A 87 -2.67 7.51 11.13
CA LEU A 87 -3.36 8.16 12.26
C LEU A 87 -3.15 9.68 12.46
N SER A 88 -2.53 10.39 11.51
CA SER A 88 -2.51 11.86 11.53
C SER A 88 -2.89 12.45 10.18
N VAL A 89 -3.72 13.48 10.19
CA VAL A 89 -4.01 14.27 8.99
C VAL A 89 -2.75 15.06 8.64
N GLY A 90 -2.18 14.82 7.46
CA GLY A 90 -0.97 15.47 6.96
C GLY A 90 0.29 14.61 7.05
N ASN A 91 1.38 15.12 6.48
CA ASN A 91 2.74 14.54 6.47
C ASN A 91 2.96 13.27 5.63
N ALA A 92 1.93 12.70 5.01
CA ALA A 92 2.15 11.75 3.92
C ALA A 92 2.84 12.45 2.75
N GLU A 93 3.73 11.74 2.06
CA GLU A 93 4.56 12.32 1.01
C GLU A 93 4.66 11.39 -0.20
N LEU A 94 4.58 12.00 -1.39
CA LEU A 94 4.96 11.38 -2.66
C LEU A 94 6.19 12.13 -3.20
N THR A 95 7.33 11.46 -3.20
CA THR A 95 8.58 11.97 -3.77
C THR A 95 8.70 11.48 -5.21
N ILE A 96 8.79 12.38 -6.20
CA ILE A 96 8.89 11.99 -7.62
C ILE A 96 10.33 12.15 -8.12
N GLY A 97 10.84 11.16 -8.85
CA GLY A 97 12.20 11.15 -9.41
C GLY A 97 13.27 10.70 -8.41
N GLY A 98 12.86 10.19 -7.25
CA GLY A 98 13.75 9.81 -6.18
C GLY A 98 12.99 9.28 -4.98
N PHE A 99 13.67 9.19 -3.84
CA PHE A 99 13.12 8.91 -2.53
C PHE A 99 13.77 9.83 -1.49
N ASP A 100 13.05 10.10 -0.41
CA ASP A 100 13.50 10.94 0.70
C ASP A 100 14.04 10.06 1.83
N GLU A 101 15.36 10.00 1.93
CA GLU A 101 16.09 9.26 2.96
C GLU A 101 15.83 9.78 4.39
N THR A 102 15.27 10.98 4.55
CA THR A 102 14.94 11.52 5.89
C THR A 102 13.68 10.90 6.49
N LYS A 103 12.92 10.13 5.72
CA LYS A 103 11.63 9.53 6.12
C LYS A 103 11.75 8.13 6.70
N PHE A 104 12.91 7.51 6.63
CA PHE A 104 13.15 6.16 7.15
C PHE A 104 14.55 6.06 7.75
N SER A 105 14.80 4.98 8.48
CA SER A 105 16.12 4.67 9.01
C SER A 105 16.58 3.29 8.53
N GLY A 106 17.89 3.10 8.40
CA GLY A 106 18.46 1.88 7.83
C GLY A 106 18.44 1.86 6.30
N ASP A 107 18.68 0.67 5.73
CA ASP A 107 18.84 0.48 4.29
C ASP A 107 17.53 0.04 3.62
N LEU A 108 17.29 0.53 2.40
CA LEU A 108 16.22 0.04 1.54
C LEU A 108 16.53 -1.39 1.07
N THR A 109 15.60 -2.31 1.33
CA THR A 109 15.63 -3.64 0.75
C THR A 109 14.83 -3.65 -0.55
N PHE A 110 15.52 -3.85 -1.68
CA PHE A 110 14.88 -3.93 -2.99
C PHE A 110 14.53 -5.38 -3.36
N ALA A 111 13.35 -5.56 -3.96
CA ALA A 111 12.89 -6.80 -4.58
C ALA A 111 12.52 -6.54 -6.05
N SER A 112 12.83 -7.49 -6.92
CA SER A 112 12.52 -7.38 -8.35
C SER A 112 11.02 -7.52 -8.59
N GLN A 113 10.48 -6.67 -9.46
CA GLN A 113 9.12 -6.77 -9.96
C GLN A 113 8.88 -8.18 -10.56
N ALA A 114 7.80 -8.83 -10.15
CA ALA A 114 7.49 -10.20 -10.53
C ALA A 114 6.83 -10.33 -11.90
N GLY A 115 6.04 -9.33 -12.30
CA GLY A 115 5.24 -9.34 -13.52
C GLY A 115 5.63 -8.24 -14.51
N THR A 116 5.30 -8.44 -15.79
CA THR A 116 5.50 -7.43 -16.86
C THR A 116 4.25 -6.55 -17.07
N GLY A 117 3.27 -6.67 -16.17
CA GLY A 117 1.98 -5.98 -16.25
C GLY A 117 2.04 -4.52 -15.81
N ALA A 118 0.87 -3.90 -15.68
CA ALA A 118 0.75 -2.54 -15.16
C ALA A 118 0.71 -2.48 -13.62
N THR A 119 0.53 -3.62 -12.96
CA THR A 119 0.46 -3.80 -11.51
C THR A 119 1.84 -3.98 -10.91
N TRP A 120 2.04 -3.45 -9.71
CA TRP A 120 3.26 -3.70 -8.93
C TRP A 120 3.11 -4.99 -8.15
N GLU A 121 4.03 -5.92 -8.34
CA GLU A 121 3.88 -7.31 -7.95
C GLU A 121 5.19 -7.86 -7.41
N LEU A 122 5.15 -8.55 -6.27
CA LEU A 122 6.28 -9.34 -5.79
C LEU A 122 5.86 -10.79 -5.54
N ARG A 123 6.80 -11.72 -5.75
CA ARG A 123 6.61 -13.13 -5.39
C ARG A 123 6.86 -13.33 -3.91
N SER A 124 5.85 -13.82 -3.21
CA SER A 124 5.96 -14.24 -1.82
C SER A 124 6.06 -15.76 -1.75
N PRO A 125 7.14 -16.33 -1.21
CA PRO A 125 7.23 -17.77 -0.95
C PRO A 125 6.34 -18.22 0.22
N GLY A 126 5.78 -17.30 1.00
CA GLY A 126 4.86 -17.67 2.06
C GLY A 126 4.47 -16.56 3.02
N ILE A 127 3.44 -16.87 3.79
CA ILE A 127 2.88 -16.02 4.84
C ILE A 127 2.98 -16.77 6.17
N SER A 128 3.28 -16.04 7.24
CA SER A 128 3.10 -16.53 8.61
C SER A 128 2.25 -15.58 9.44
N VAL A 129 1.47 -16.16 10.34
CA VAL A 129 0.60 -15.44 11.27
C VAL A 129 1.00 -15.86 12.68
N ASN A 130 1.33 -14.89 13.53
CA ASN A 130 1.81 -15.12 14.90
C ASN A 130 3.00 -16.11 14.94
N GLY A 131 3.92 -16.00 13.98
CA GLY A 131 5.08 -16.90 13.84
C GLY A 131 4.74 -18.33 13.40
N LYS A 132 3.49 -18.62 13.02
CA LYS A 132 3.03 -19.93 12.54
C LYS A 132 2.60 -19.85 11.09
N THR A 133 2.63 -20.98 10.39
CA THR A 133 2.20 -21.08 8.99
C THR A 133 1.62 -22.47 8.72
N THR A 134 0.87 -22.60 7.62
CA THR A 134 0.28 -23.86 7.15
C THR A 134 0.88 -24.24 5.79
N SER A 135 0.58 -25.45 5.29
CA SER A 135 0.97 -25.84 3.92
C SER A 135 0.41 -24.89 2.87
N LEU A 136 -0.83 -24.42 3.05
CA LEU A 136 -1.46 -23.46 2.15
C LEU A 136 -0.74 -22.10 2.20
N LEU A 137 -0.44 -21.59 3.40
CA LEU A 137 0.24 -20.30 3.54
C LEU A 137 1.70 -20.32 3.07
N LYS A 138 2.33 -21.49 2.96
CA LYS A 138 3.65 -21.70 2.33
C LYS A 138 3.63 -21.84 0.80
N THR A 139 2.46 -21.71 0.17
CA THR A 139 2.38 -21.73 -1.29
C THR A 139 2.88 -20.40 -1.85
N GLU A 140 3.71 -20.46 -2.90
CA GLU A 140 4.16 -19.26 -3.61
C GLU A 140 2.96 -18.53 -4.21
N ARG A 141 2.92 -17.21 -4.04
CA ARG A 141 1.87 -16.32 -4.56
C ARG A 141 2.49 -15.04 -5.10
N THR A 142 1.88 -14.48 -6.14
CA THR A 142 2.22 -13.15 -6.65
C THR A 142 1.28 -12.14 -5.99
N ILE A 143 1.82 -11.22 -5.21
CA ILE A 143 1.03 -10.25 -4.44
C ILE A 143 1.16 -8.87 -5.07
N ILE A 144 0.03 -8.24 -5.34
CA ILE A 144 -0.07 -6.86 -5.82
C ILE A 144 0.11 -5.89 -4.65
N PHE A 145 0.86 -4.82 -4.86
CA PHE A 145 0.96 -3.71 -3.92
C PHE A 145 0.14 -2.54 -4.45
N ASP A 146 -0.88 -2.12 -3.71
CA ASP A 146 -1.84 -1.11 -4.16
C ASP A 146 -2.16 -0.08 -3.07
N SER A 147 -1.59 1.11 -3.20
CA SER A 147 -1.86 2.23 -2.30
C SER A 147 -3.29 2.78 -2.41
N GLY A 148 -4.05 2.39 -3.44
CA GLY A 148 -5.47 2.72 -3.61
C GLY A 148 -6.42 1.84 -2.80
N THR A 149 -5.92 0.75 -2.22
CA THR A 149 -6.70 -0.16 -1.38
C THR A 149 -6.26 -0.03 0.09
N SER A 150 -7.20 0.06 1.03
CA SER A 150 -6.85 0.14 2.46
C SER A 150 -6.49 -1.23 3.07
N ASN A 151 -7.19 -2.28 2.65
CA ASN A 151 -7.17 -3.61 3.26
C ASN A 151 -6.18 -4.55 2.58
N VAL A 152 -6.19 -5.82 3.00
CA VAL A 152 -5.56 -6.93 2.31
C VAL A 152 -6.65 -7.78 1.65
N LEU A 153 -6.40 -8.25 0.45
CA LEU A 153 -7.29 -9.14 -0.31
C LEU A 153 -6.51 -10.39 -0.67
N PHE A 154 -7.07 -11.55 -0.36
CA PHE A 154 -6.52 -12.85 -0.75
C PHE A 154 -7.66 -13.78 -1.18
N ASP A 155 -7.30 -14.90 -1.82
CA ASP A 155 -8.24 -15.99 -2.04
C ASP A 155 -8.90 -16.42 -0.72
N THR A 156 -10.16 -16.87 -0.81
CA THR A 156 -10.97 -17.27 0.36
C THR A 156 -10.22 -18.26 1.24
N ASP A 157 -9.64 -19.31 0.66
CA ASP A 157 -8.90 -20.33 1.41
C ASP A 157 -7.67 -19.76 2.14
N THR A 158 -6.97 -18.79 1.51
CA THR A 158 -5.81 -18.12 2.11
C THR A 158 -6.26 -17.26 3.30
N ALA A 159 -7.32 -16.46 3.13
CA ALA A 159 -7.87 -15.62 4.19
C ALA A 159 -8.33 -16.46 5.39
N GLU A 160 -9.06 -17.55 5.15
CA GLU A 160 -9.53 -18.45 6.20
C GLU A 160 -8.38 -19.18 6.90
N ALA A 161 -7.34 -19.61 6.17
CA ALA A 161 -6.16 -20.20 6.78
C ALA A 161 -5.38 -19.20 7.66
N MET A 162 -5.34 -17.93 7.29
CA MET A 162 -4.79 -16.87 8.14
C MET A 162 -5.65 -16.67 9.39
N TYR A 163 -6.96 -16.55 9.24
CA TYR A 163 -7.86 -16.36 10.39
C TYR A 163 -7.88 -17.54 11.35
N ALA A 164 -7.75 -18.77 10.87
CA ALA A 164 -7.61 -19.95 11.72
C ALA A 164 -6.37 -19.88 12.63
N LEU A 165 -5.31 -19.15 12.25
CA LEU A 165 -4.13 -18.90 13.07
C LEU A 165 -4.27 -17.68 14.01
N ILE A 166 -5.28 -16.84 13.81
CA ILE A 166 -5.61 -15.68 14.67
C ILE A 166 -6.65 -16.08 15.72
N SER A 167 -7.85 -16.47 15.27
CA SER A 167 -8.97 -16.83 16.12
C SER A 167 -10.09 -17.52 15.33
N PRO A 168 -10.64 -18.65 15.81
CA PRO A 168 -11.80 -19.29 15.20
C PRO A 168 -13.10 -18.48 15.36
N SER A 169 -13.08 -17.42 16.19
CA SER A 169 -14.22 -16.51 16.37
C SER A 169 -14.32 -15.44 15.28
N ILE A 170 -13.35 -15.34 14.38
CA ILE A 170 -13.43 -14.49 13.20
C ILE A 170 -14.20 -15.25 12.13
N LEU A 171 -15.34 -14.70 11.71
CA LEU A 171 -16.28 -15.38 10.82
C LEU A 171 -16.61 -14.50 9.60
N PRO A 172 -16.94 -15.10 8.44
CA PRO A 172 -17.48 -14.35 7.31
C PRO A 172 -18.73 -13.56 7.71
N ASN A 173 -18.90 -12.36 7.16
CA ASN A 173 -20.11 -11.56 7.32
C ASN A 173 -21.00 -11.67 6.07
N PRO A 174 -22.11 -12.43 6.09
CA PRO A 174 -22.97 -12.62 4.92
C PRO A 174 -23.64 -11.34 4.41
N ALA A 175 -23.77 -10.31 5.27
CA ALA A 175 -24.37 -9.03 4.88
C ALA A 175 -23.43 -8.20 3.99
N GLU A 176 -22.12 -8.44 4.04
CA GLU A 176 -21.10 -7.76 3.26
C GLU A 176 -20.12 -8.82 2.72
N PRO A 177 -20.46 -9.52 1.61
CA PRO A 177 -19.68 -10.64 1.09
C PRO A 177 -18.20 -10.35 0.92
N GLY A 178 -17.36 -11.33 1.27
CA GLY A 178 -15.90 -11.21 1.26
C GLY A 178 -15.30 -10.58 2.51
N THR A 179 -16.12 -9.99 3.40
CA THR A 179 -15.62 -9.43 4.67
C THR A 179 -15.73 -10.43 5.81
N TYR A 180 -14.82 -10.29 6.78
CA TYR A 180 -14.80 -11.09 8.00
C TYR A 180 -14.93 -10.19 9.22
N GLY A 181 -15.54 -10.69 10.27
CA GLY A 181 -15.77 -9.93 11.48
C GLY A 181 -15.65 -10.73 12.77
N ILE A 182 -15.47 -10.01 13.85
CA ILE A 182 -15.47 -10.51 15.22
C ILE A 182 -16.08 -9.45 16.15
N ALA A 183 -16.57 -9.87 17.32
CA ALA A 183 -17.00 -8.94 18.35
C ALA A 183 -15.89 -7.92 18.66
N CYS A 184 -16.23 -6.62 18.62
CA CYS A 184 -15.25 -5.53 18.71
C CYS A 184 -14.42 -5.57 19.99
N ASP A 185 -14.99 -6.06 21.09
CA ASP A 185 -14.35 -6.18 22.41
C ASP A 185 -13.29 -7.30 22.46
N LEU A 186 -13.33 -8.27 21.55
CA LEU A 186 -12.32 -9.32 21.45
C LEU A 186 -11.06 -8.85 20.72
N ILE A 187 -11.14 -7.87 19.83
CA ILE A 187 -10.01 -7.42 18.99
C ILE A 187 -8.75 -7.09 19.81
N PRO A 188 -8.82 -6.28 20.90
CA PRO A 188 -7.62 -5.93 21.67
C PRO A 188 -6.93 -7.12 22.34
N THR A 189 -7.60 -8.27 22.41
CA THR A 189 -7.07 -9.49 23.06
C THR A 189 -6.35 -10.42 22.10
N LEU A 190 -6.46 -10.18 20.78
CA LEU A 190 -5.97 -11.10 19.75
C LEU A 190 -4.58 -10.70 19.23
N PRO A 191 -3.59 -11.61 19.26
CA PRO A 191 -2.40 -11.44 18.46
C PRO A 191 -2.74 -11.69 16.99
N ALA A 192 -2.33 -10.78 16.10
CA ALA A 192 -2.57 -10.88 14.66
C ALA A 192 -1.38 -10.27 13.89
N VAL A 193 -0.15 -10.64 14.29
CA VAL A 193 1.05 -10.24 13.55
C VAL A 193 1.12 -11.09 12.29
N ILE A 194 1.09 -10.45 11.13
CA ILE A 194 1.14 -11.13 9.83
C ILE A 194 2.46 -10.76 9.17
N ASP A 195 3.31 -11.75 8.95
CA ASP A 195 4.55 -11.60 8.19
C ASP A 195 4.35 -12.17 6.79
N ILE A 196 4.62 -11.36 5.78
CA ILE A 196 4.63 -11.76 4.38
C ILE A 196 6.09 -11.77 3.92
N THR A 197 6.60 -12.96 3.61
CA THR A 197 7.99 -13.11 3.19
C THR A 197 8.14 -12.76 1.72
N PHE A 198 9.25 -12.13 1.36
CA PHE A 198 9.70 -11.84 0.00
C PHE A 198 11.19 -12.11 -0.14
N THR A 199 11.73 -12.06 -1.36
CA THR A 199 13.15 -12.26 -1.64
C THR A 199 13.75 -10.99 -2.24
N SER A 200 14.85 -10.51 -1.68
CA SER A 200 15.55 -9.32 -2.17
C SER A 200 16.26 -9.60 -3.49
N GLN A 201 16.72 -8.54 -4.18
CA GLN A 201 17.55 -8.67 -5.38
C GLN A 201 18.89 -9.38 -5.11
N GLN A 202 19.33 -9.43 -3.85
CA GLN A 202 20.52 -10.16 -3.41
C GLN A 202 20.24 -11.63 -3.07
N GLY A 203 18.98 -12.08 -3.18
CA GLY A 203 18.57 -13.45 -2.84
C GLY A 203 18.32 -13.67 -1.34
N THR A 204 18.27 -12.61 -0.54
CA THR A 204 18.05 -12.72 0.91
C THR A 204 16.55 -12.62 1.21
N PRO A 205 15.98 -13.52 2.04
CA PRO A 205 14.60 -13.40 2.47
C PRO A 205 14.42 -12.20 3.42
N PHE A 206 13.33 -11.47 3.26
CA PHE A 206 12.90 -10.42 4.18
C PHE A 206 11.39 -10.45 4.36
N ASN A 207 10.90 -9.95 5.50
CA ASN A 207 9.47 -9.88 5.78
C ASN A 207 8.97 -8.44 5.70
N LEU A 208 7.77 -8.29 5.16
CA LEU A 208 6.93 -7.11 5.42
C LEU A 208 5.83 -7.55 6.38
N THR A 209 5.70 -6.82 7.49
CA THR A 209 4.93 -7.19 8.66
C THR A 209 3.75 -6.24 8.84
N ILE A 210 2.56 -6.80 8.97
CA ILE A 210 1.35 -6.08 9.39
C ILE A 210 1.19 -6.34 10.89
N PRO A 211 1.24 -5.29 11.74
CA PRO A 211 1.12 -5.45 13.19
C PRO A 211 -0.33 -5.73 13.60
N SER A 212 -0.53 -6.35 14.78
CA SER A 212 -1.87 -6.67 15.31
C SER A 212 -2.80 -5.46 15.43
N SER A 213 -2.25 -4.24 15.55
CA SER A 213 -3.03 -3.00 15.60
C SER A 213 -3.84 -2.75 14.33
N GLU A 214 -3.49 -3.37 13.21
CA GLU A 214 -4.22 -3.28 11.95
C GLU A 214 -5.42 -4.21 11.88
N LEU A 215 -5.57 -5.18 12.80
CA LEU A 215 -6.61 -6.21 12.70
C LEU A 215 -8.01 -5.65 12.48
N SER A 216 -8.32 -4.48 13.05
CA SER A 216 -9.63 -3.85 12.96
C SER A 216 -9.65 -2.72 11.93
N VAL A 217 -10.66 -2.73 11.06
CA VAL A 217 -11.02 -1.57 10.23
C VAL A 217 -12.21 -0.79 10.78
N GLY A 218 -12.70 -1.18 11.96
CA GLY A 218 -13.82 -0.57 12.66
C GLY A 218 -15.12 -1.37 12.58
N PRO A 219 -16.18 -0.87 13.25
CA PRO A 219 -17.48 -1.53 13.29
C PRO A 219 -18.17 -1.53 11.91
N PHE A 220 -18.85 -2.63 11.59
CA PHE A 220 -19.75 -2.66 10.43
C PHE A 220 -20.88 -1.64 10.62
N ALA A 221 -21.26 -0.95 9.55
CA ALA A 221 -22.36 0.01 9.59
C ALA A 221 -23.70 -0.65 9.94
N SER A 222 -23.85 -1.94 9.62
CA SER A 222 -25.04 -2.76 9.91
C SER A 222 -25.07 -3.30 11.35
N ASN A 223 -23.92 -3.37 12.03
CA ASN A 223 -23.80 -3.90 13.39
C ASN A 223 -22.60 -3.26 14.12
N ALA A 224 -22.88 -2.31 15.01
CA ALA A 224 -21.85 -1.57 15.73
C ALA A 224 -21.03 -2.41 16.74
N SER A 225 -21.52 -3.60 17.11
CA SER A 225 -20.81 -4.52 18.02
C SER A 225 -19.91 -5.52 17.29
N LEU A 226 -20.04 -5.62 15.95
CA LEU A 226 -19.22 -6.48 15.11
C LEU A 226 -18.23 -5.61 14.34
N CYS A 227 -16.94 -5.85 14.55
CA CYS A 227 -15.88 -5.13 13.86
C CYS A 227 -15.40 -5.92 12.65
N GLN A 228 -15.28 -5.24 11.52
CA GLN A 228 -14.66 -5.79 10.33
C GLN A 228 -13.16 -5.94 10.56
N THR A 229 -12.62 -7.04 10.07
CA THR A 229 -11.19 -7.36 10.13
C THR A 229 -10.46 -6.97 8.83
N LEU A 230 -9.13 -6.84 8.87
CA LEU A 230 -8.34 -6.28 7.76
C LEU A 230 -8.27 -7.16 6.50
N ILE A 231 -8.34 -8.49 6.64
CA ILE A 231 -8.20 -9.43 5.51
C ILE A 231 -9.58 -9.71 4.95
N ASN A 232 -9.80 -9.36 3.69
CA ASN A 232 -11.00 -9.68 2.95
C ASN A 232 -10.70 -10.80 1.95
N ALA A 233 -11.70 -11.64 1.66
CA ALA A 233 -11.64 -12.66 0.63
C ALA A 233 -12.09 -12.09 -0.72
N PHE A 234 -11.27 -12.30 -1.75
CA PHE A 234 -11.60 -12.02 -3.15
C PHE A 234 -10.83 -13.00 -4.03
N ASP A 235 -11.52 -14.03 -4.53
CA ASP A 235 -10.86 -15.09 -5.30
C ASP A 235 -10.26 -14.57 -6.61
N GLY A 236 -9.04 -14.99 -6.89
CA GLY A 236 -8.24 -14.56 -8.04
C GLY A 236 -7.49 -13.24 -7.83
N LEU A 237 -7.50 -12.68 -6.61
CA LEU A 237 -6.82 -11.44 -6.28
C LEU A 237 -6.01 -11.55 -4.99
N GLU A 238 -4.70 -11.37 -5.11
CA GLU A 238 -3.76 -11.37 -4.00
C GLU A 238 -3.13 -9.97 -3.92
N LEU A 239 -3.48 -9.19 -2.90
CA LEU A 239 -3.16 -7.76 -2.84
C LEU A 239 -2.96 -7.29 -1.40
N VAL A 240 -1.93 -6.47 -1.19
CA VAL A 240 -1.67 -5.73 0.05
C VAL A 240 -1.78 -4.23 -0.17
N GLY A 241 -2.51 -3.58 0.72
CA GLY A 241 -2.81 -2.15 0.63
C GLY A 241 -2.18 -1.30 1.73
N GLY A 242 -2.86 -0.19 2.05
CA GLY A 242 -2.45 0.80 3.05
C GLY A 242 -2.20 0.23 4.45
N SER A 243 -2.89 -0.84 4.84
CA SER A 243 -2.66 -1.58 6.10
C SER A 243 -1.23 -2.10 6.24
N LEU A 244 -0.57 -2.46 5.13
CA LEU A 244 0.86 -2.77 5.10
C LEU A 244 1.70 -1.51 4.82
N LEU A 245 1.36 -0.79 3.75
CA LEU A 245 2.22 0.27 3.19
C LEU A 245 2.48 1.44 4.15
N LYS A 246 1.66 1.66 5.17
CA LYS A 246 1.90 2.72 6.17
C LYS A 246 2.92 2.39 7.26
N HIS A 247 3.40 1.16 7.30
CA HIS A 247 4.49 0.74 8.19
C HIS A 247 5.84 0.72 7.47
N TYR A 248 5.87 1.12 6.20
CA TYR A 248 7.07 1.12 5.37
C TYR A 248 7.16 2.38 4.52
N TYR A 249 8.35 2.97 4.46
CA TYR A 249 8.69 3.80 3.32
C TYR A 249 8.85 2.89 2.11
N SER A 250 8.14 3.18 1.03
CA SER A 250 8.16 2.35 -0.18
C SER A 250 8.68 3.11 -1.40
N VAL A 251 9.56 2.47 -2.16
CA VAL A 251 10.13 2.99 -3.41
C VAL A 251 9.61 2.16 -4.57
N TRP A 252 9.16 2.83 -5.61
CA TRP A 252 8.50 2.24 -6.77
C TRP A 252 9.31 2.65 -8.01
N ASP A 253 10.23 1.78 -8.42
CA ASP A 253 11.26 2.08 -9.41
C ASP A 253 10.86 1.51 -10.78
N VAL A 254 10.20 2.33 -11.59
CA VAL A 254 9.67 1.96 -12.91
C VAL A 254 10.81 1.67 -13.87
N GLY A 255 11.86 2.50 -13.85
CA GLY A 255 13.02 2.34 -14.73
C GLY A 255 13.76 1.02 -14.51
N ASN A 256 13.94 0.61 -13.25
CA ASN A 256 14.66 -0.63 -12.91
C ASN A 256 13.74 -1.82 -12.61
N GLN A 257 12.42 -1.67 -12.74
CA GLN A 257 11.43 -2.73 -12.48
C GLN A 257 11.64 -3.40 -11.11
N ARG A 258 11.59 -2.60 -10.04
CA ARG A 258 11.78 -3.09 -8.67
C ARG A 258 11.02 -2.24 -7.65
N MET A 259 10.80 -2.82 -6.48
CA MET A 259 10.22 -2.15 -5.32
C MET A 259 11.22 -2.16 -4.17
N GLY A 260 11.30 -1.06 -3.42
CA GLY A 260 12.17 -0.94 -2.24
C GLY A 260 11.35 -0.67 -0.98
N PHE A 261 11.80 -1.20 0.16
CA PHE A 261 11.12 -1.01 1.45
C PHE A 261 12.12 -0.75 2.57
N ALA A 262 11.74 0.15 3.48
CA ALA A 262 12.38 0.36 4.77
C ALA A 262 11.30 0.61 5.84
N ALA A 263 11.46 0.08 7.04
CA ALA A 263 10.51 0.29 8.13
C ALA A 263 10.51 1.75 8.62
N VAL A 264 9.35 2.22 9.09
CA VAL A 264 9.15 3.58 9.63
C VAL A 264 8.51 3.58 11.01
#